data_AF-A0A7V5EZ84-F1
#
_entry.id   AF-A0A7V5EZ84-F1
#
_cell.length_a   1.000
_cell.length_b   1.000
_cell.length_c   1.000
_cell.angle_alpha   90.00
_cell.angle_beta   90.00
_cell.angle_gamma   90.00
#
_symmetry.space_group_name_H-M   'P 1'
#
loop_
_entity.id
_entity.type
_entity.pdbx_description
1 polymer ?
#
loop_
_entity_poly.entity_id
_entity_poly.type
_entity_poly.pdbx_seq_one_letter_code
_entity_poly.pdbx_strand_id
1 'polypeptide(L)'
;MRVIIFTLVYLMFFVPAAALAGEAPTLVPYPDDPTDDLTPTLEWEEVSGATNYKIQIDDESSFTSPSENNTSDTSYTPSSDLPAGDVYWKV
;
A
#
# COMPACT_ATOMS: atom_id res chain seq x y z
N MET A 1 14.17 49.79 -5.96
CA MET A 1 12.83 49.77 -5.33
C MET A 1 11.91 48.87 -6.14
N ARG A 2 11.57 47.69 -5.61
CA ARG A 2 10.27 47.00 -5.70
C ARG A 2 10.43 45.56 -5.19
N VAL A 3 10.04 45.39 -3.92
CA VAL A 3 9.80 44.11 -3.26
C VAL A 3 8.44 43.59 -3.74
N ILE A 4 8.33 42.28 -4.03
CA ILE A 4 7.04 41.60 -4.25
C ILE A 4 7.07 40.29 -3.45
N ILE A 5 6.25 40.23 -2.40
CA ILE A 5 5.85 39.03 -1.67
C ILE A 5 4.40 38.79 -2.06
N PHE A 6 4.04 37.65 -2.66
CA PHE A 6 2.66 37.12 -2.67
C PHE A 6 2.68 35.61 -2.95
N THR A 7 1.99 34.89 -2.09
CA THR A 7 1.81 33.44 -1.95
C THR A 7 0.91 32.84 -3.05
N LEU A 8 1.01 31.50 -3.23
CA LEU A 8 0.10 30.57 -3.94
C LEU A 8 0.08 30.52 -5.48
N VAL A 9 0.46 29.35 -6.02
CA VAL A 9 -0.47 28.49 -6.79
C VAL A 9 -0.16 27.04 -6.39
N TYR A 10 -0.85 26.53 -5.37
CA TYR A 10 -0.93 25.09 -5.14
C TYR A 10 -1.77 24.54 -6.28
N LEU A 11 -1.09 23.89 -7.21
CA LEU A 11 -1.65 23.29 -8.40
C LEU A 11 -2.61 22.16 -7.96
N MET A 12 -3.88 22.48 -7.68
CA MET A 12 -4.96 21.49 -7.54
C MET A 12 -5.24 20.89 -8.92
N PHE A 13 -4.29 20.10 -9.41
CA PHE A 13 -4.54 19.13 -10.45
C PHE A 13 -5.07 17.91 -9.74
N PHE A 14 -6.35 17.63 -9.94
CA PHE A 14 -6.93 16.36 -9.55
C PHE A 14 -6.26 15.28 -10.41
N VAL A 15 -5.14 14.74 -9.93
CA VAL A 15 -4.47 13.61 -10.56
C VAL A 15 -5.26 12.37 -10.16
N PRO A 16 -5.89 11.64 -11.10
CA PRO A 16 -6.56 10.39 -10.75
C PRO A 16 -5.49 9.42 -10.23
N ALA A 17 -5.80 8.69 -9.15
CA ALA A 17 -4.90 7.77 -8.45
C ALA A 17 -4.20 6.73 -9.37
N ALA A 18 -4.67 6.55 -10.60
CA ALA A 18 -4.09 5.69 -11.62
C ALA A 18 -2.95 6.31 -12.46
N ALA A 19 -2.72 7.62 -12.41
CA ALA A 19 -1.76 8.30 -13.30
C ALA A 19 -0.36 8.55 -12.68
N LEU A 20 -0.17 8.26 -11.39
CA LEU A 20 1.15 8.16 -10.74
C LEU A 20 1.61 6.69 -10.60
N ALA A 21 0.85 5.73 -11.16
CA ALA A 21 1.02 4.28 -11.05
C ALA A 21 2.22 3.71 -11.85
N GLY A 22 3.34 4.44 -11.93
CA GLY A 22 4.61 3.92 -12.46
C GLY A 22 5.48 3.27 -11.39
N GLU A 23 5.31 3.66 -10.13
CA GLU A 23 6.00 3.07 -8.98
C GLU A 23 4.97 2.30 -8.14
N ALA A 24 5.05 0.96 -8.20
CA ALA A 24 4.37 0.14 -7.22
C ALA A 24 4.90 0.49 -5.82
N PRO A 25 4.07 0.47 -4.77
CA PRO A 25 4.54 0.69 -3.42
C PRO A 25 5.63 -0.34 -3.09
N THR A 26 6.70 0.10 -2.43
CA THR A 26 7.75 -0.82 -2.02
C THR A 26 7.26 -1.59 -0.80
N LEU A 27 7.25 -2.92 -0.87
CA LEU A 27 6.84 -3.76 0.25
C LEU A 27 7.93 -3.75 1.32
N VAL A 28 7.55 -3.53 2.58
CA VAL A 28 8.42 -3.77 3.73
C VAL A 28 8.39 -5.28 4.00
N PRO A 29 9.53 -5.99 3.96
CA PRO A 29 9.55 -7.41 4.28
C PRO A 29 9.03 -7.62 5.71
N TYR A 30 8.11 -8.57 5.86
CA TYR A 30 7.69 -8.97 7.20
C TYR A 30 8.89 -9.63 7.90
N PRO A 31 9.22 -9.24 9.16
CA PRO A 31 10.49 -9.59 9.79
C PRO A 31 10.66 -11.09 10.07
N ASP A 32 9.57 -11.82 10.28
CA ASP A 32 9.58 -13.25 10.51
C ASP A 32 9.07 -13.99 9.25
N ASP A 33 9.97 -14.44 8.38
CA ASP A 33 9.62 -15.16 7.14
C ASP A 33 10.29 -16.56 7.07
N PRO A 34 9.52 -17.67 7.13
CA PRO A 34 8.06 -17.73 7.25
C PRO A 34 7.58 -17.39 8.67
N THR A 35 6.43 -16.72 8.76
CA THR A 35 5.81 -16.34 10.03
C THR A 35 4.95 -17.47 10.60
N ASP A 36 4.98 -17.66 11.92
CA ASP A 36 3.96 -18.45 12.63
C ASP A 36 2.75 -17.57 13.05
N ASP A 37 2.81 -16.26 12.81
CA ASP A 37 1.73 -15.30 13.05
C ASP A 37 0.70 -15.39 11.93
N LEU A 38 -0.53 -15.78 12.28
CA LEU A 38 -1.65 -15.84 11.35
C LEU A 38 -2.25 -14.46 11.05
N THR A 39 -1.79 -13.42 11.75
CA THR A 39 -2.26 -12.03 11.60
C THR A 39 -1.09 -11.05 11.44
N PRO A 40 -0.20 -11.26 10.45
CA PRO A 40 0.97 -10.40 10.28
C PRO A 40 0.53 -8.98 9.91
N THR A 41 1.13 -7.97 10.53
CA THR A 41 1.00 -6.58 10.06
C THR A 41 1.87 -6.39 8.84
N LEU A 42 1.24 -6.25 7.68
CA LEU A 42 1.89 -6.02 6.39
C LEU A 42 2.06 -4.51 6.20
N GLU A 43 3.25 -4.07 5.83
CA GLU A 43 3.59 -2.65 5.71
C GLU A 43 4.25 -2.35 4.37
N TRP A 44 3.95 -1.21 3.77
CA TRP A 44 4.55 -0.76 2.51
C TRP A 44 4.91 0.73 2.58
N GLU A 45 5.82 1.16 1.72
CA GLU A 45 6.19 2.57 1.60
C GLU A 45 5.06 3.41 0.99
N GLU A 46 4.89 4.64 1.47
CA GLU A 46 3.90 5.55 0.90
C GLU A 46 4.26 5.95 -0.55
N VAL A 47 3.28 5.93 -1.44
CA VAL A 47 3.40 6.48 -2.78
C VAL A 47 2.88 7.90 -2.77
N SER A 48 3.74 8.87 -3.06
CA SER A 48 3.36 10.29 -3.08
C SER A 48 2.17 10.54 -4.01
N GLY A 49 1.05 11.00 -3.45
CA GLY A 49 -0.18 11.28 -4.19
C GLY A 49 -1.17 10.11 -4.24
N ALA A 50 -0.83 8.94 -3.70
CA ALA A 50 -1.80 7.88 -3.47
C ALA A 50 -2.69 8.24 -2.26
N THR A 51 -4.00 8.09 -2.45
CA THR A 51 -5.00 8.32 -1.39
C THR A 51 -5.59 7.02 -0.85
N ASN A 52 -5.40 5.93 -1.58
CA ASN A 52 -5.89 4.60 -1.26
C ASN A 52 -4.95 3.55 -1.88
N TYR A 53 -4.79 2.44 -1.18
CA TYR A 53 -4.07 1.24 -1.60
C TYR A 53 -5.04 0.06 -1.63
N LYS A 54 -4.81 -0.85 -2.57
CA LYS A 54 -5.54 -2.12 -2.63
C LYS A 54 -4.59 -3.25 -2.32
N ILE A 55 -4.66 -3.77 -1.10
CA ILE A 55 -3.89 -4.94 -0.72
C ILE A 55 -4.57 -6.21 -1.20
N GLN A 56 -3.79 -7.14 -1.75
CA GLN A 56 -4.19 -8.49 -2.10
C GLN A 56 -3.30 -9.47 -1.34
N ILE A 57 -3.91 -10.42 -0.64
CA ILE A 57 -3.22 -11.45 0.17
C ILE A 57 -3.73 -12.82 -0.30
N ASP A 58 -2.82 -13.74 -0.57
CA ASP A 58 -3.13 -15.08 -1.09
C ASP A 58 -2.12 -16.10 -0.51
N ASP A 59 -2.52 -17.35 -0.38
CA ASP A 59 -1.63 -18.49 -0.04
C ASP A 59 -0.89 -19.02 -1.27
N GLU A 60 -1.25 -18.56 -2.46
CA GLU A 60 -0.60 -18.88 -3.72
C GLU A 60 0.04 -17.64 -4.37
N SER A 61 1.31 -17.76 -4.78
CA SER A 61 2.02 -16.71 -5.54
C SER A 61 1.34 -16.33 -6.87
N SER A 62 0.42 -17.15 -7.39
CA SER A 62 -0.40 -16.86 -8.57
C SER A 62 -1.53 -15.88 -8.30
N PHE A 63 -1.86 -15.59 -7.03
CA PHE A 63 -3.00 -14.77 -6.64
C PHE A 63 -4.30 -15.27 -7.29
N THR A 64 -4.56 -16.58 -7.21
CA THR A 64 -5.70 -17.23 -7.89
C THR A 64 -7.03 -16.91 -7.21
N SER A 65 -7.03 -16.70 -5.90
CA SER A 65 -8.22 -16.37 -5.10
C SER A 65 -7.85 -15.46 -3.92
N PRO A 66 -7.33 -14.24 -4.21
CA PRO A 66 -6.78 -13.39 -3.18
C PRO A 66 -7.88 -12.76 -2.34
N SER A 67 -7.60 -12.62 -1.05
CA SER A 67 -8.32 -11.71 -0.18
C SER A 67 -7.90 -10.28 -0.52
N GLU A 68 -8.85 -9.46 -0.97
CA GLU A 68 -8.61 -8.06 -1.33
C GLU A 68 -9.18 -7.13 -0.26
N ASN A 69 -8.41 -6.11 0.13
CA ASN A 69 -8.90 -5.04 0.99
C ASN A 69 -8.40 -3.68 0.50
N ASN A 70 -9.16 -2.62 0.81
CA ASN A 70 -8.75 -1.25 0.50
C ASN A 70 -8.46 -0.51 1.80
N THR A 71 -7.36 0.24 1.83
CA THR A 71 -6.98 1.08 2.97
C THR A 71 -6.36 2.38 2.49
N SER A 72 -6.51 3.46 3.26
CA SER A 72 -5.77 4.71 3.05
C SER A 72 -4.42 4.72 3.76
N ASP A 73 -4.20 3.77 4.67
CA ASP A 73 -2.96 3.63 5.43
C ASP A 73 -1.91 2.87 4.61
N THR A 74 -0.67 2.93 5.06
CA THR A 74 0.47 2.19 4.50
C THR A 74 0.74 0.86 5.20
N SER A 75 -0.22 0.41 6.01
CA SER A 75 -0.17 -0.87 6.69
C SER A 75 -1.54 -1.54 6.71
N TYR A 76 -1.52 -2.86 6.83
CA TYR A 76 -2.71 -3.67 6.94
C TYR A 76 -2.44 -4.89 7.80
N THR A 77 -3.27 -5.06 8.83
CA THR A 77 -3.31 -6.28 9.64
C THR A 77 -4.58 -7.04 9.27
N PRO A 78 -4.49 -8.31 8.82
CA PRO A 78 -5.64 -9.16 8.59
C PRO A 78 -6.52 -9.24 9.85
N SER A 79 -7.83 -9.02 9.69
CA SER A 79 -8.79 -9.15 10.79
C SER A 79 -9.19 -10.59 11.09
N SER A 80 -8.71 -11.53 10.29
CA SER A 80 -8.96 -12.96 10.41
C SER A 80 -7.67 -13.71 10.13
N ASP A 81 -7.50 -14.82 10.83
CA ASP A 81 -6.34 -15.67 10.71
C ASP A 81 -6.15 -16.10 9.25
N LEU A 82 -4.98 -15.76 8.71
CA LEU A 82 -4.51 -16.27 7.43
C LEU A 82 -4.22 -17.78 7.55
N PRO A 83 -4.24 -18.52 6.43
CA PRO A 83 -3.83 -19.92 6.43
C PRO A 83 -2.38 -20.06 6.94
N ALA A 84 -2.13 -21.12 7.71
CA ALA A 84 -0.79 -21.44 8.16
C ALA A 84 0.09 -21.86 6.97
N GLY A 85 1.26 -21.23 6.81
CA GLY A 85 2.20 -21.51 5.72
C GLY A 85 2.68 -20.23 5.05
N ASP A 86 3.16 -20.36 3.81
CA ASP A 86 3.63 -19.22 3.02
C ASP A 86 2.44 -18.32 2.64
N VAL A 87 2.60 -17.02 2.87
CA VAL A 87 1.62 -16.00 2.48
C VAL A 87 2.26 -15.05 1.49
N TYR A 88 1.56 -14.80 0.39
CA TYR A 88 1.96 -13.87 -0.66
C TYR A 88 1.06 -12.64 -0.61
N TRP A 89 1.64 -11.45 -0.71
CA TRP A 89 0.87 -10.21 -0.69
C TRP A 89 1.43 -9.14 -1.62
N LYS A 90 0.57 -8.22 -2.06
CA LYS A 90 0.92 -7.07 -2.90
C LYS A 90 -0.06 -5.91 -2.72
N VAL A 91 0.38 -4.69 -3.02
CA VAL A 91 -0.38 -3.43 -2.96
C VAL A 91 -0.30 -2.63 -4.25
#